data_AF-A0A8J6GJP7-F1
#
_entry.id   AF-A0A8J6GJP7-F1
#
_cell.length_a   1.000
_cell.length_b   1.000
_cell.length_c   1.000
_cell.angle_alpha   90.00
_cell.angle_beta   90.00
_cell.angle_gamma   90.00
#
_symmetry.space_group_name_H-M   'P 1'
#
loop_
_entity.id
_entity.type
_entity.pdbx_description
1 polymer ?
#
loop_
_entity_poly.entity_id
_entity_poly.type
_entity_poly.pdbx_seq_one_letter_code
_entity_poly.pdbx_strand_id
1 'polypeptide(L)'
;MAPFPHHSDKMKETIMNQEKLAKLQAQVRIGGKGAAHRKKKKKKKKKKKKKKKKKKKKKKKKKKKKKKKKKEEAALHDQYPMSSPADHLRHLLTWVAPHCSFRLAPRPTPLFQIEDQLRLGYAELCKLEIRIVESILKRPPDEQWLYKYDQLLDDGKTLGECGFTCLTAEPQAPAIVGLAFREDDAFEALHIEPSSSPPERLYVMKPQDSGDSDD
;
A
#
# COMPACT_ATOMS: atom_id res chain seq x y z
N MET A 1 -49.02 34.70 -72.82
CA MET A 1 -47.67 34.70 -73.42
C MET A 1 -46.65 34.51 -72.31
N ALA A 2 -45.93 33.39 -72.30
CA ALA A 2 -44.83 33.18 -71.36
C ALA A 2 -43.55 33.82 -71.93
N PRO A 3 -42.74 34.53 -71.13
CA PRO A 3 -41.53 35.16 -71.63
C PRO A 3 -40.47 34.09 -71.95
N PHE A 4 -39.87 34.18 -73.14
CA PHE A 4 -38.77 33.32 -73.54
C PHE A 4 -37.49 33.71 -72.78
N PRO A 5 -36.73 32.75 -72.22
CA PRO A 5 -35.55 33.05 -71.42
C PRO A 5 -34.44 33.66 -72.28
N HIS A 6 -33.90 34.80 -71.82
CA HIS A 6 -32.81 35.51 -72.50
C HIS A 6 -31.53 34.67 -72.52
N HIS A 7 -30.84 34.66 -73.67
CA HIS A 7 -29.63 33.87 -73.92
C HIS A 7 -28.48 34.12 -72.91
N SER A 8 -28.47 35.28 -72.25
CA SER A 8 -27.53 35.64 -71.18
C SER A 8 -27.66 34.79 -69.92
N ASP A 9 -28.86 34.29 -69.61
CA ASP A 9 -29.10 33.55 -68.37
C ASP A 9 -28.56 32.12 -68.47
N LYS A 10 -28.62 31.51 -69.67
CA LYS A 10 -28.02 30.20 -69.95
C LYS A 10 -26.49 30.20 -69.82
N MET A 11 -25.82 31.29 -70.18
CA MET A 11 -24.36 31.41 -70.03
C MET A 11 -23.90 31.58 -68.57
N LYS A 12 -24.66 32.31 -67.76
CA LYS A 12 -24.34 32.47 -66.32
C LYS A 12 -24.51 31.16 -65.56
N GLU A 13 -25.50 30.37 -65.95
CA GLU A 13 -25.76 29.07 -65.34
C GLU A 13 -24.66 28.05 -65.63
N THR A 14 -24.14 27.99 -66.87
CA THR A 14 -23.03 27.10 -67.21
C THR A 14 -21.72 27.47 -66.51
N ILE A 15 -21.44 28.78 -66.36
CA ILE A 15 -20.28 29.26 -65.59
C ILE A 15 -20.42 28.89 -64.11
N MET A 16 -21.59 29.14 -63.49
CA MET A 16 -21.84 28.74 -62.10
C MET A 16 -21.77 27.22 -61.91
N ASN A 17 -22.21 26.43 -62.89
CA ASN A 17 -22.21 24.99 -62.79
C ASN A 17 -20.79 24.40 -62.88
N GLN A 18 -19.94 24.95 -63.76
CA GLN A 18 -18.52 24.57 -63.81
C GLN A 18 -17.78 24.96 -62.51
N GLU A 19 -18.06 26.12 -61.94
CA GLU A 19 -17.46 26.54 -60.67
C GLU A 19 -17.90 25.67 -59.48
N LYS A 20 -19.17 25.26 -59.45
CA LYS A 20 -19.70 24.29 -58.48
C LYS A 20 -19.03 22.94 -58.61
N LEU A 21 -18.82 22.46 -59.84
CA LEU A 21 -18.13 21.19 -60.09
C LEU A 21 -16.64 21.26 -59.65
N ALA A 22 -15.97 22.36 -59.95
CA ALA A 22 -14.58 22.59 -59.51
C ALA A 22 -14.46 22.65 -57.97
N LYS A 23 -15.41 23.32 -57.31
CA LYS A 23 -15.50 23.38 -55.83
C LYS A 23 -15.73 21.99 -55.22
N LEU A 24 -16.60 21.17 -55.81
CA LEU A 24 -16.83 19.78 -55.37
C LEU A 24 -15.58 18.91 -55.57
N GLN A 25 -14.90 19.01 -56.71
CA GLN A 25 -13.67 18.26 -56.97
C GLN A 25 -12.54 18.65 -56.01
N ALA A 26 -12.41 19.94 -55.66
CA ALA A 26 -11.45 20.40 -54.66
C ALA A 26 -11.76 19.84 -53.26
N GLN A 27 -13.03 19.79 -52.86
CA GLN A 27 -13.45 19.26 -51.56
C GLN A 27 -13.17 17.76 -51.44
N VAL A 28 -13.38 16.97 -52.50
CA VAL A 28 -13.06 15.53 -52.53
C VAL A 28 -11.55 15.27 -52.43
N ARG A 29 -10.71 16.16 -52.99
CA ARG A 29 -9.24 16.07 -52.89
C ARG A 29 -8.70 16.50 -51.51
N ILE A 30 -9.44 17.31 -50.74
CA ILE A 30 -9.04 17.84 -49.41
C ILE A 30 -9.56 16.97 -48.25
N GLY A 31 -10.09 15.77 -48.50
CA GLY A 31 -10.41 14.74 -47.49
C GLY A 31 -9.17 14.25 -46.72
N GLY A 32 -8.57 15.13 -45.92
CA GLY A 32 -7.25 15.04 -45.30
C GLY A 32 -7.16 14.04 -44.16
N LYS A 33 -7.38 12.74 -44.43
CA LYS A 33 -7.09 11.66 -43.47
C LYS A 33 -5.59 11.52 -43.15
N GLY A 34 -4.70 12.13 -43.93
CA GLY A 34 -3.23 12.02 -43.77
C GLY A 34 -2.62 12.78 -42.58
N ALA A 35 -3.04 14.02 -42.32
CA ALA A 35 -2.40 14.86 -41.30
C ALA A 35 -2.76 14.45 -39.86
N ALA A 36 -4.03 14.12 -39.61
CA ALA A 36 -4.51 13.64 -38.31
C ALA A 36 -3.92 12.27 -37.96
N HIS A 37 -3.89 11.34 -38.93
CA HIS A 37 -3.29 10.02 -38.75
C HIS A 37 -1.78 10.11 -38.48
N ARG A 38 -1.05 10.99 -39.19
CA ARG A 38 0.39 11.24 -38.97
C ARG A 38 0.67 11.88 -37.60
N LYS A 39 -0.15 12.84 -37.14
CA LYS A 39 -0.06 13.42 -35.79
C LYS A 39 -0.32 12.38 -34.69
N LYS A 40 -1.34 11.51 -34.85
CA LYS A 40 -1.67 10.41 -33.91
C LYS A 40 -0.53 9.37 -33.84
N LYS A 41 0.07 9.00 -34.99
CA LYS A 41 1.23 8.09 -35.07
C LYS A 41 2.47 8.69 -34.40
N LYS A 42 2.75 9.99 -34.60
CA LYS A 42 3.86 10.72 -33.94
C LYS A 42 3.66 10.80 -32.41
N LYS A 43 2.43 11.06 -31.93
CA LYS A 43 2.09 11.08 -30.49
C LYS A 43 2.26 9.69 -29.85
N LYS A 44 1.82 8.61 -30.52
CA LYS A 44 1.99 7.21 -30.05
C LYS A 44 3.49 6.83 -29.96
N LYS A 45 4.31 7.21 -30.96
CA LYS A 45 5.77 6.99 -30.95
C LYS A 45 6.46 7.76 -29.81
N LYS A 46 6.07 9.01 -29.54
CA LYS A 46 6.59 9.83 -28.42
C LYS A 46 6.21 9.22 -27.05
N LYS A 47 4.97 8.74 -26.88
CA LYS A 47 4.50 8.07 -25.64
C LYS A 47 5.28 6.76 -25.39
N LYS A 48 5.50 5.94 -26.43
CA LYS A 48 6.31 4.70 -26.34
C LYS A 48 7.77 4.99 -25.95
N LYS A 49 8.39 6.02 -26.53
CA LYS A 49 9.76 6.47 -26.18
C LYS A 49 9.84 6.96 -24.73
N LYS A 50 8.86 7.73 -24.24
CA LYS A 50 8.79 8.21 -22.84
C LYS A 50 8.62 7.05 -21.84
N LYS A 51 7.74 6.07 -22.13
CA LYS A 51 7.55 4.86 -21.30
C LYS A 51 8.83 4.01 -21.22
N LYS A 52 9.54 3.81 -22.34
CA LYS A 52 10.84 3.10 -22.38
C LYS A 52 11.93 3.84 -21.56
N LYS A 53 11.98 5.18 -21.64
CA LYS A 53 12.90 6.01 -20.82
C LYS A 53 12.58 5.91 -19.32
N LYS A 54 11.29 5.95 -18.93
CA LYS A 54 10.86 5.78 -17.52
C LYS A 54 11.22 4.38 -16.99
N LYS A 55 10.99 3.31 -17.77
CA LYS A 55 11.38 1.93 -17.41
C LYS A 55 12.90 1.78 -17.24
N LYS A 56 13.71 2.37 -18.13
CA LYS A 56 15.19 2.37 -18.03
C LYS A 56 15.67 3.14 -16.77
N LYS A 57 15.04 4.29 -16.44
CA LYS A 57 15.36 5.06 -15.22
C LYS A 57 15.03 4.27 -13.94
N LYS A 58 13.87 3.59 -13.88
CA LYS A 58 13.48 2.73 -12.73
C LYS A 58 14.46 1.55 -12.55
N LYS A 59 14.86 0.87 -13.65
CA LYS A 59 15.86 -0.21 -13.60
C LYS A 59 17.24 0.28 -13.11
N LYS A 60 17.69 1.47 -13.56
CA LYS A 60 18.95 2.09 -13.09
C LYS A 60 18.89 2.45 -11.60
N LYS A 61 17.76 2.99 -11.10
CA LYS A 61 17.55 3.28 -9.66
C LYS A 61 17.59 2.00 -8.81
N LYS A 62 16.91 0.92 -9.25
CA LYS A 62 16.94 -0.39 -8.56
C LYS A 62 18.35 -1.00 -8.52
N LYS A 63 19.11 -0.94 -9.62
CA LYS A 63 20.51 -1.41 -9.67
C LYS A 63 21.43 -0.59 -8.75
N LYS A 64 21.24 0.74 -8.67
CA LYS A 64 22.01 1.61 -7.76
C LYS A 64 21.69 1.30 -6.28
N LYS A 65 20.41 1.09 -5.93
CA LYS A 65 20.01 0.69 -4.56
C LYS A 65 20.59 -0.67 -4.16
N LYS A 66 20.55 -1.67 -5.06
CA LYS A 66 21.16 -3.00 -4.81
C LYS A 66 22.69 -2.92 -4.64
N LYS A 67 23.38 -2.10 -5.45
CA LYS A 67 24.83 -1.89 -5.31
C LYS A 67 25.20 -1.14 -4.03
N LYS A 68 24.38 -0.17 -3.59
CA LYS A 68 24.56 0.53 -2.31
C LYS A 68 24.40 -0.45 -1.13
N LYS A 69 23.32 -1.23 -1.11
CA LYS A 69 23.09 -2.27 -0.09
C LYS A 69 24.25 -3.27 -0.03
N LYS A 70 24.71 -3.79 -1.18
CA LYS A 70 25.86 -4.73 -1.22
C LYS A 70 27.17 -4.08 -0.75
N LYS A 71 27.37 -2.77 -0.96
CA LYS A 71 28.56 -2.06 -0.48
C LYS A 71 28.49 -1.78 1.03
N GLU A 72 27.31 -1.46 1.56
CA GLU A 72 27.08 -1.35 3.02
C GLU A 72 27.28 -2.71 3.70
N GLU A 73 26.76 -3.78 3.11
CA GLU A 73 26.93 -5.16 3.60
C GLU A 73 28.39 -5.63 3.53
N ALA A 74 29.13 -5.28 2.48
CA ALA A 74 30.57 -5.56 2.39
C ALA A 74 31.41 -4.71 3.34
N ALA A 75 31.03 -3.45 3.60
CA ALA A 75 31.71 -2.60 4.58
C ALA A 75 31.47 -3.07 6.02
N LEU A 76 30.29 -3.63 6.30
CA LEU A 76 30.00 -4.29 7.58
C LEU A 76 30.85 -5.56 7.77
N HIS A 77 31.06 -6.32 6.69
CA HIS A 77 31.86 -7.56 6.71
C HIS A 77 33.38 -7.31 6.88
N ASP A 78 33.89 -6.17 6.42
CA ASP A 78 35.32 -5.83 6.57
C ASP A 78 35.67 -5.32 7.99
N GLN A 79 34.66 -4.86 8.73
CA GLN A 79 34.81 -4.43 10.12
C GLN A 79 34.72 -5.60 11.11
N TYR A 80 34.17 -6.75 10.69
CA TYR A 80 34.01 -7.96 11.51
C TYR A 80 34.27 -9.22 10.66
N PRO A 81 35.51 -9.74 10.63
CA PRO A 81 35.77 -11.03 10.03
C PRO A 81 34.99 -12.08 10.82
N MET A 82 34.11 -12.82 10.14
CA MET A 82 33.24 -13.84 10.71
C MET A 82 34.00 -14.79 11.65
N SER A 83 33.94 -14.51 12.93
CA SER A 83 34.03 -15.50 14.00
C SER A 83 32.59 -15.95 14.26
N SER A 84 32.38 -17.26 14.23
CA SER A 84 31.22 -18.07 14.65
C SER A 84 29.80 -17.46 14.62
N PRO A 85 28.76 -18.22 14.20
CA PRO A 85 27.34 -17.84 14.39
C PRO A 85 26.98 -17.43 15.83
N ALA A 86 27.75 -17.87 16.83
CA ALA A 86 27.62 -17.45 18.22
C ALA A 86 27.98 -15.97 18.47
N ASP A 87 28.85 -15.37 17.66
CA ASP A 87 29.32 -14.00 17.85
C ASP A 87 28.36 -12.98 17.26
N HIS A 88 27.51 -13.35 16.30
CA HIS A 88 26.39 -12.52 15.86
C HIS A 88 25.36 -12.30 16.97
N LEU A 89 25.11 -13.33 17.79
CA LEU A 89 24.25 -13.22 18.97
C LEU A 89 24.91 -12.38 20.06
N ARG A 90 26.24 -12.55 20.29
CA ARG A 90 26.97 -11.70 21.23
C ARG A 90 27.01 -10.25 20.78
N HIS A 91 27.19 -9.95 19.50
CA HIS A 91 27.26 -8.57 19.01
C HIS A 91 25.90 -7.86 19.00
N LEU A 92 24.81 -8.59 18.73
CA LEU A 92 23.45 -8.09 18.97
C LEU A 92 23.22 -7.81 20.47
N LEU A 93 23.73 -8.68 21.35
CA LEU A 93 23.65 -8.49 22.81
C LEU A 93 24.50 -7.28 23.28
N THR A 94 25.69 -7.08 22.72
CA THR A 94 26.60 -5.96 23.06
C THR A 94 26.14 -4.62 22.49
N TRP A 95 25.44 -4.58 21.35
CA TRP A 95 24.89 -3.34 20.79
C TRP A 95 23.62 -2.89 21.53
N VAL A 96 22.88 -3.84 22.13
CA VAL A 96 21.76 -3.58 23.04
C VAL A 96 22.26 -3.17 24.45
N ALA A 97 23.45 -3.59 24.86
CA ALA A 97 23.97 -3.40 26.21
C ALA A 97 24.38 -1.97 26.65
N PRO A 98 24.73 -0.95 25.83
CA PRO A 98 25.20 0.32 26.38
C PRO A 98 24.08 1.17 26.99
N HIS A 99 22.81 0.77 26.82
CA HIS A 99 21.66 1.43 27.46
C HIS A 99 21.19 0.77 28.75
N CYS A 100 21.83 -0.33 29.18
CA CYS A 100 21.50 -1.03 30.42
C CYS A 100 22.77 -1.21 31.27
N SER A 101 23.26 -0.13 31.88
CA SER A 101 24.10 -0.27 33.07
C SER A 101 23.21 -0.62 34.26
N PHE A 102 22.80 -1.89 34.37
CA PHE A 102 22.27 -2.43 35.61
C PHE A 102 23.21 -3.53 36.11
N ARG A 103 23.91 -3.21 37.20
CA ARG A 103 24.79 -4.11 37.93
C ARG A 103 24.12 -5.47 38.14
N LEU A 104 24.79 -6.53 37.70
CA LEU A 104 24.47 -7.90 38.05
C LEU A 104 24.71 -8.11 39.56
N ALA A 105 23.62 -8.34 40.30
CA ALA A 105 23.67 -9.03 41.58
C ALA A 105 22.90 -10.36 41.43
N PRO A 106 23.41 -11.49 41.95
CA PRO A 106 22.76 -12.78 41.77
C PRO A 106 21.83 -13.05 42.95
N ARG A 107 20.51 -13.11 42.73
CA ARG A 107 19.59 -13.91 43.54
C ARG A 107 18.43 -14.43 42.68
N PRO A 108 17.91 -15.64 43.00
CA PRO A 108 16.88 -16.28 42.19
C PRO A 108 15.48 -15.84 42.64
N THR A 109 14.58 -15.60 41.69
CA THR A 109 13.09 -15.69 41.71
C THR A 109 12.49 -14.69 40.71
N PRO A 110 11.21 -14.82 40.30
CA PRO A 110 10.56 -15.96 39.64
C PRO A 110 10.00 -15.52 38.26
N LEU A 111 9.22 -16.39 37.60
CA LEU A 111 8.57 -16.29 36.28
C LEU A 111 8.05 -14.94 35.74
N PHE A 112 7.93 -13.89 36.55
CA PHE A 112 7.43 -12.56 36.15
C PHE A 112 8.40 -11.75 35.27
N GLN A 113 9.72 -11.96 35.37
CA GLN A 113 10.68 -11.17 34.59
C GLN A 113 10.74 -11.57 33.10
N ILE A 114 10.31 -12.78 32.75
CA ILE A 114 10.27 -13.24 31.36
C ILE A 114 9.16 -12.50 30.60
N GLU A 115 8.04 -12.21 31.26
CA GLU A 115 6.94 -11.44 30.68
C GLU A 115 7.35 -10.00 30.39
N ASP A 116 8.10 -9.34 31.29
CA ASP A 116 8.59 -7.97 31.06
C ASP A 116 9.66 -7.89 29.95
N GLN A 117 10.53 -8.90 29.84
CA GLN A 117 11.51 -9.00 28.75
C GLN A 117 10.83 -9.27 27.40
N LEU A 118 9.78 -10.10 27.37
CA LEU A 118 8.91 -10.25 26.20
C LEU A 118 8.23 -8.90 25.88
N ARG A 119 7.70 -8.19 26.88
CA ARG A 119 6.98 -6.91 26.75
C ARG A 119 7.81 -5.82 26.08
N LEU A 120 9.10 -5.72 26.42
CA LEU A 120 10.04 -4.80 25.76
C LEU A 120 10.43 -5.28 24.34
N GLY A 121 10.52 -6.59 24.12
CA GLY A 121 10.73 -7.18 22.79
C GLY A 121 9.55 -6.95 21.83
N TYR A 122 8.31 -6.94 22.33
CA TYR A 122 7.12 -6.66 21.54
C TYR A 122 6.92 -5.16 21.25
N ALA A 123 7.41 -4.27 22.11
CA ALA A 123 7.37 -2.82 21.85
C ALA A 123 8.25 -2.39 20.65
N GLU A 124 9.39 -3.06 20.43
CA GLU A 124 10.22 -2.84 19.22
C GLU A 124 9.65 -3.54 17.98
N LEU A 125 8.73 -4.52 18.14
CA LEU A 125 7.97 -5.12 17.04
C LEU A 125 6.87 -4.19 16.50
N CYS A 126 6.48 -3.13 17.23
CA CYS A 126 5.49 -2.13 16.81
C CYS A 126 5.89 -1.28 15.59
N LYS A 127 7.10 -1.47 15.03
CA LYS A 127 7.53 -0.84 13.75
C LYS A 127 7.24 -1.68 12.51
N LEU A 128 6.63 -2.86 12.64
CA LEU A 128 6.46 -3.83 11.55
C LEU A 128 5.03 -3.82 10.95
N GLU A 129 4.39 -2.67 10.94
CA GLU A 129 2.92 -2.58 10.96
C GLU A 129 2.16 -2.97 9.69
N ILE A 130 2.63 -2.67 8.48
CA ILE A 130 1.88 -3.09 7.27
C ILE A 130 2.57 -4.27 6.56
N ARG A 131 3.85 -4.48 6.90
CA ARG A 131 4.67 -5.55 6.33
C ARG A 131 4.33 -6.91 6.91
N ILE A 132 3.84 -6.99 8.16
CA ILE A 132 3.35 -8.24 8.74
C ILE A 132 2.12 -8.72 7.96
N VAL A 133 1.12 -7.85 7.78
CA VAL A 133 -0.12 -8.20 7.08
C VAL A 133 0.17 -8.56 5.61
N GLU A 134 1.04 -7.81 4.93
CA GLU A 134 1.55 -8.17 3.59
C GLU A 134 2.20 -9.56 3.57
N SER A 135 3.00 -9.90 4.58
CA SER A 135 3.69 -11.19 4.63
C SER A 135 2.74 -12.37 4.85
N ILE A 136 1.65 -12.17 5.59
CA ILE A 136 0.66 -13.21 5.92
C ILE A 136 -0.36 -13.35 4.78
N LEU A 137 -1.01 -12.25 4.42
CA LEU A 137 -2.14 -12.23 3.49
C LEU A 137 -1.74 -11.98 2.03
N LYS A 138 -0.43 -11.79 1.76
CA LYS A 138 0.16 -11.61 0.41
C LYS A 138 -0.42 -10.46 -0.40
N ARG A 139 -1.08 -9.51 0.25
CA ARG A 139 -1.64 -8.28 -0.34
C ARG A 139 -0.68 -7.11 -0.11
N PRO A 140 -0.53 -6.19 -1.07
CA PRO A 140 0.31 -5.00 -0.86
C PRO A 140 -0.35 -4.02 0.13
N PRO A 141 0.46 -3.17 0.80
CA PRO A 141 -0.03 -2.11 1.70
C PRO A 141 -1.03 -1.16 1.02
N ASP A 142 -0.81 -0.86 -0.28
CA ASP A 142 -1.64 0.07 -1.06
C ASP A 142 -3.09 -0.43 -1.28
N GLU A 143 -3.39 -1.68 -0.93
CA GLU A 143 -4.69 -2.34 -1.05
C GLU A 143 -5.30 -2.69 0.31
N GLN A 144 -4.73 -2.17 1.40
CA GLN A 144 -5.16 -2.48 2.77
C GLN A 144 -5.51 -1.19 3.50
N TRP A 145 -6.58 -1.25 4.26
CA TRP A 145 -6.95 -0.23 5.24
C TRP A 145 -7.04 -0.88 6.61
N LEU A 146 -6.35 -0.27 7.57
CA LEU A 146 -6.38 -0.68 8.95
C LEU A 146 -7.27 0.28 9.74
N TYR A 147 -8.06 -0.25 10.64
CA TYR A 147 -8.98 0.50 11.48
C TYR A 147 -8.74 0.18 12.94
N LYS A 148 -8.89 1.19 13.79
CA LYS A 148 -9.06 1.01 15.23
C LYS A 148 -10.53 1.28 15.55
N TYR A 149 -11.26 0.23 15.90
CA TYR A 149 -12.74 0.27 15.91
C TYR A 149 -13.22 0.78 14.53
N ASP A 150 -13.85 1.95 14.45
CA ASP A 150 -14.32 2.56 13.19
C ASP A 150 -13.38 3.65 12.63
N GLN A 151 -12.26 3.93 13.30
CA GLN A 151 -11.34 4.99 12.91
C GLN A 151 -10.23 4.46 12.00
N LEU A 152 -10.14 5.00 10.78
CA LEU A 152 -9.08 4.67 9.84
C LEU A 152 -7.70 5.10 10.37
N LEU A 153 -6.74 4.18 10.31
CA LEU A 153 -5.35 4.38 10.72
C LEU A 153 -4.54 5.00 9.58
N ASP A 154 -3.62 5.90 9.94
CA ASP A 154 -2.74 6.58 8.99
C ASP A 154 -1.36 5.91 8.97
N ASP A 155 -0.88 5.55 7.78
CA ASP A 155 0.46 4.97 7.56
C ASP A 155 1.60 5.87 8.07
N GLY A 156 1.34 7.17 8.21
CA GLY A 156 2.29 8.15 8.75
C GLY A 156 2.46 8.11 10.26
N LYS A 157 1.55 7.45 11.00
CA LYS A 157 1.53 7.42 12.46
C LYS A 157 2.04 6.09 13.00
N THR A 158 2.60 6.14 14.21
CA THR A 158 2.96 4.91 14.93
C THR A 158 1.75 4.30 15.63
N LEU A 159 1.80 3.00 15.94
CA LEU A 159 0.78 2.34 16.78
C LEU A 159 0.46 3.10 18.06
N GLY A 160 1.51 3.59 18.74
CA GLY A 160 1.37 4.34 19.97
C GLY A 160 0.57 5.63 19.78
N GLU A 161 0.82 6.36 18.69
CA GLU A 161 0.05 7.56 18.31
C GLU A 161 -1.40 7.24 17.95
N CYS A 162 -1.66 6.03 17.45
CA CYS A 162 -2.99 5.48 17.23
C CYS A 162 -3.63 4.92 18.52
N GLY A 163 -2.90 4.93 19.64
CA GLY A 163 -3.37 4.51 20.97
C GLY A 163 -3.30 3.00 21.22
N PHE A 164 -2.46 2.28 20.47
CA PHE A 164 -2.05 0.91 20.78
C PHE A 164 -0.78 0.98 21.62
N THR A 165 -0.92 0.77 22.92
CA THR A 165 0.18 0.79 23.90
C THR A 165 0.25 -0.56 24.61
N CYS A 166 1.32 -0.80 25.35
CA CYS A 166 1.46 -1.99 26.19
C CYS A 166 0.41 -2.11 27.31
N LEU A 167 -0.40 -1.06 27.54
CA LEU A 167 -1.52 -1.04 28.47
C LEU A 167 -2.86 -1.34 27.78
N THR A 168 -3.01 -0.97 26.50
CA THR A 168 -4.27 -1.16 25.76
C THR A 168 -4.27 -2.36 24.83
N ALA A 169 -3.10 -2.94 24.56
CA ALA A 169 -2.90 -4.15 23.76
C ALA A 169 -2.11 -5.19 24.58
N GLU A 170 -2.69 -5.63 25.69
CA GLU A 170 -2.05 -6.61 26.57
C GLU A 170 -2.06 -8.01 25.95
N PRO A 171 -1.09 -8.88 26.25
CA PRO A 171 -1.08 -10.25 25.73
C PRO A 171 -2.35 -11.06 26.06
N GLN A 172 -2.88 -10.88 27.28
CA GLN A 172 -4.12 -11.52 27.75
C GLN A 172 -5.39 -10.87 27.20
N ALA A 173 -5.29 -9.64 26.68
CA ALA A 173 -6.41 -8.85 26.18
C ALA A 173 -5.92 -8.02 24.97
N PRO A 174 -5.70 -8.68 23.82
CA PRO A 174 -5.11 -8.02 22.66
C PRO A 174 -6.05 -6.95 22.11
N ALA A 175 -5.48 -5.84 21.66
CA ALA A 175 -6.24 -4.82 20.96
C ALA A 175 -6.66 -5.31 19.57
N ILE A 176 -7.90 -5.00 19.19
CA ILE A 176 -8.44 -5.40 17.90
C ILE A 176 -8.09 -4.34 16.85
N VAL A 177 -7.57 -4.79 15.71
CA VAL A 177 -7.34 -3.98 14.51
C VAL A 177 -8.26 -4.51 13.41
N GLY A 178 -9.14 -3.65 12.91
CA GLY A 178 -9.97 -3.95 11.75
C GLY A 178 -9.15 -3.89 10.46
N LEU A 179 -9.41 -4.79 9.53
CA LEU A 179 -8.74 -4.83 8.22
C LEU A 179 -9.80 -4.84 7.12
N ALA A 180 -9.64 -3.97 6.13
CA ALA A 180 -10.43 -3.96 4.92
C ALA A 180 -9.51 -3.93 3.69
N PHE A 181 -9.90 -4.67 2.66
CA PHE A 181 -9.19 -4.73 1.39
C PHE A 181 -9.80 -3.81 0.33
N ARG A 182 -8.94 -3.43 -0.62
CA ARG A 182 -9.40 -2.86 -1.88
C ARG A 182 -9.78 -3.98 -2.86
N GLU A 183 -10.99 -3.90 -3.40
CA GLU A 183 -11.49 -4.75 -4.46
C GLU A 183 -11.81 -3.89 -5.69
N ASP A 184 -11.32 -4.31 -6.86
CA ASP A 184 -11.34 -3.56 -8.12
C ASP A 184 -10.82 -2.11 -8.00
N ASP A 185 -11.71 -1.15 -7.74
CA ASP A 185 -11.44 0.29 -7.64
C ASP A 185 -11.98 0.93 -6.35
N ALA A 186 -12.58 0.15 -5.44
CA ALA A 186 -13.16 0.64 -4.19
C ALA A 186 -12.69 -0.20 -2.99
N PHE A 187 -12.65 0.40 -1.81
CA PHE A 187 -12.39 -0.35 -0.59
C PHE A 187 -13.68 -0.98 -0.09
N GLU A 188 -13.60 -2.23 0.37
CA GLU A 188 -14.72 -2.88 1.05
C GLU A 188 -15.04 -2.14 2.35
N ALA A 189 -16.31 -2.16 2.74
CA ALA A 189 -16.72 -1.64 4.04
C ALA A 189 -16.11 -2.52 5.14
N LEU A 190 -15.66 -1.91 6.24
CA LEU A 190 -15.15 -2.66 7.37
C LEU A 190 -16.24 -3.59 7.91
N HIS A 191 -15.98 -4.89 7.91
CA HIS A 191 -16.89 -5.90 8.43
C HIS A 191 -16.11 -6.89 9.29
N ILE A 192 -16.40 -6.89 10.60
CA ILE A 192 -15.82 -7.81 11.57
C ILE A 192 -16.97 -8.66 12.11
N GLU A 193 -16.95 -9.95 11.80
CA GLU A 193 -17.97 -10.88 12.30
C GLU A 193 -17.77 -11.06 13.82
N PRO A 194 -18.80 -10.80 14.64
CA PRO A 194 -18.71 -11.02 16.08
C PRO A 194 -18.45 -12.49 16.41
N SER A 195 -17.67 -12.74 17.46
CA SER A 195 -17.49 -14.10 17.97
C SER A 195 -18.82 -14.69 18.44
N SER A 196 -18.96 -16.02 18.34
CA SER A 196 -20.12 -16.71 18.90
C SER A 196 -20.25 -16.47 20.40
N SER A 197 -21.49 -16.50 20.89
CA SER A 197 -21.75 -16.44 22.33
C SER A 197 -21.37 -17.77 22.98
N PRO A 198 -20.68 -17.76 24.14
CA PRO A 198 -20.38 -18.98 24.86
C PRO A 198 -21.66 -19.69 25.31
N PRO A 199 -21.65 -21.04 25.43
CA PRO A 199 -22.81 -21.79 25.91
C PRO A 199 -23.16 -21.39 27.34
N GLU A 200 -24.43 -21.58 27.70
CA GLU A 200 -24.91 -21.23 29.03
C GLU A 200 -24.22 -22.10 30.11
N ARG A 201 -23.74 -21.46 31.18
CA ARG A 201 -23.04 -22.14 32.26
C ARG A 201 -23.97 -23.15 32.93
N LEU A 202 -23.53 -24.41 33.00
CA LEU A 202 -24.23 -25.46 33.74
C LEU A 202 -24.39 -25.05 35.22
N TYR A 203 -25.53 -25.41 35.81
CA TYR A 203 -25.92 -25.07 37.20
C TYR A 203 -24.82 -25.37 38.22
N VAL A 204 -24.03 -26.43 38.01
CA VAL A 204 -22.91 -26.86 38.84
C VAL A 204 -21.76 -25.83 38.91
N MET A 205 -21.60 -24.97 37.91
CA MET A 205 -20.55 -23.95 37.85
C MET A 205 -21.01 -22.56 38.30
N LYS A 206 -22.26 -22.42 38.77
CA LYS A 206 -22.72 -21.17 39.39
C LYS A 206 -22.22 -21.13 40.84
N PRO A 207 -21.62 -20.01 41.31
CA PRO A 207 -21.28 -19.84 42.71
C PRO A 207 -22.55 -20.12 43.54
N GLN A 208 -22.44 -20.97 44.56
CA GLN A 208 -23.51 -21.14 45.53
C GLN A 208 -23.61 -19.82 46.30
N ASP A 209 -24.75 -19.14 46.19
CA ASP A 209 -25.12 -18.10 47.16
C ASP A 209 -25.33 -18.83 48.49
N SER A 210 -24.26 -19.01 49.26
CA SER A 210 -24.39 -19.33 50.68
C SER A 210 -24.90 -18.07 51.34
N GLY A 211 -26.22 -17.91 51.34
CA GLY A 211 -26.91 -16.89 52.11
C GLY A 211 -26.48 -16.99 53.56
N ASP A 212 -25.99 -15.86 54.07
CA ASP A 212 -26.01 -15.52 55.48
C ASP A 212 -27.30 -16.04 56.14
N SER A 213 -27.14 -16.99 57.05
CA SER A 213 -28.13 -17.27 58.07
C SER A 213 -27.91 -16.24 59.19
N ASP A 214 -28.69 -15.15 59.16
CA ASP A 214 -28.99 -14.35 60.34
C ASP A 214 -29.67 -15.26 61.40
N ASP A 215 -29.03 -15.45 62.56
CA ASP A 215 -29.68 -15.63 63.88
C ASP A 215 -28.71 -15.16 64.99
#